data_AF-A0A8A2V7Q9-F1
#
_entry.id   AF-A0A8A2V7Q9-F1
#
_cell.length_a   1.000
_cell.length_b   1.000
_cell.length_c   1.000
_cell.angle_alpha   90.00
_cell.angle_beta   90.00
_cell.angle_gamma   90.00
#
_symmetry.space_group_name_H-M   'P 1'
#
loop_
_entity.id
_entity.type
_entity.pdbx_description
1 polymer ?
#
loop_
_entity_poly.entity_id
_entity_poly.type
_entity_poly.pdbx_seq_one_letter_code
_entity_poly.pdbx_strand_id
1 'polypeptide(L)'
;MTSSDDGGYVHDPSTFDEGGERTESAGEPTTEPPHPETADREFDWRGWVVVGMIVVAFIVAPVAILLWPPDVGYRFALLSLPLFPAALLALAAVWGTTRP
;
A
#
# COMPACT_ATOMS: atom_id res chain seq x y z
N MET A 1 24.44 40.55 28.32
CA MET A 1 23.65 39.53 27.61
C MET A 1 22.32 39.45 28.32
N THR A 2 21.24 39.87 27.65
CA THR A 2 19.88 39.81 28.23
C THR A 2 19.16 38.63 27.58
N SER A 3 18.69 37.71 28.41
CA SER A 3 17.82 36.62 27.98
C SER A 3 16.40 37.17 27.97
N SER A 4 15.82 37.37 26.80
CA SER A 4 14.39 37.68 26.64
C SER A 4 13.72 36.46 26.04
N ASP A 5 13.53 35.44 26.86
CA ASP A 5 12.62 34.32 26.61
C ASP A 5 11.47 34.46 27.60
N ASP A 6 10.58 35.39 27.31
CA ASP A 6 9.30 35.57 28.02
C ASP A 6 8.14 35.37 27.03
N GLY A 7 8.27 34.30 26.24
CA GLY A 7 7.28 33.82 25.29
C GLY A 7 6.94 32.36 25.56
N GLY A 8 6.71 32.02 26.84
CA GLY A 8 6.24 30.70 27.23
C GLY A 8 4.97 30.38 26.47
N TYR A 9 5.03 29.38 25.58
CA TYR A 9 3.89 28.93 24.80
C TYR A 9 2.88 28.28 25.75
N VAL A 10 1.95 29.09 26.27
CA VAL A 10 0.85 28.63 27.10
C VAL A 10 -0.32 28.39 26.17
N HIS A 11 -0.69 27.12 25.99
CA HIS A 11 -1.95 26.78 25.37
C HIS A 11 -3.09 27.30 26.26
N ASP A 12 -3.72 28.39 25.83
CA ASP A 12 -4.94 28.88 26.45
C ASP A 12 -6.14 28.16 25.84
N PRO A 13 -6.79 27.22 26.56
CA PRO A 13 -7.92 26.46 26.04
C PRO A 13 -9.16 27.33 25.79
N SER A 14 -9.20 28.56 26.32
CA SER A 14 -10.33 29.47 26.10
C SER A 14 -10.34 30.09 24.69
N THR A 15 -9.22 30.06 23.97
CA THR A 15 -9.14 30.51 22.56
C THR A 15 -9.97 29.65 21.59
N PHE A 16 -10.38 28.46 22.02
CA PHE A 16 -11.20 27.55 21.20
C PHE A 16 -12.70 27.70 21.45
N ASP A 17 -13.11 28.40 22.53
CA ASP A 17 -14.52 28.54 22.94
C ASP A 17 -15.22 29.73 22.28
N GLU A 18 -14.46 30.75 21.84
CA GLU A 18 -14.98 31.80 20.96
C GLU A 18 -15.11 31.23 19.54
N GLY A 19 -16.28 30.65 19.26
CA GLY A 19 -16.76 30.14 17.98
C GLY A 19 -15.78 30.34 16.82
N GLY A 20 -14.91 29.34 16.63
CA GLY A 20 -13.75 29.41 15.75
C GLY A 20 -14.09 29.85 14.32
N GLU A 21 -14.03 31.15 14.08
CA GLU A 21 -13.78 31.68 12.76
C GLU A 21 -12.37 31.22 12.40
N ARG A 22 -12.30 30.20 11.56
CA ARG A 22 -11.06 29.82 10.87
C ARG A 22 -10.61 31.09 10.14
N THR A 23 -9.66 31.82 10.71
CA THR A 23 -8.89 32.82 9.98
C THR A 23 -8.25 32.06 8.82
N GLU A 24 -8.88 32.12 7.66
CA GLU A 24 -8.20 31.87 6.39
C GLU A 24 -7.11 32.93 6.34
N SER A 25 -5.92 32.56 6.83
CA SER A 25 -4.73 33.37 6.69
C SER A 25 -4.43 33.42 5.19
N ALA A 26 -5.00 34.43 4.54
CA ALA A 26 -4.71 34.77 3.17
C ALA A 26 -3.26 35.28 3.13
N GLY A 27 -2.34 34.39 2.79
CA GLY A 27 -0.99 34.76 2.38
C GLY A 27 0.13 34.23 3.28
N GLU A 28 0.39 32.94 3.22
CA GLU A 28 1.77 32.46 3.13
C GLU A 28 1.74 31.11 2.40
N PRO A 29 2.43 30.93 1.26
CA PRO A 29 2.66 29.60 0.74
C PRO A 29 3.66 28.94 1.68
N THR A 30 3.18 28.36 2.78
CA THR A 30 3.94 27.36 3.51
C THR A 30 4.33 26.32 2.48
N THR A 31 5.61 26.34 2.10
CA THR A 31 6.22 25.31 1.27
C THR A 31 6.31 24.08 2.16
N GLU A 32 5.17 23.46 2.45
CA GLU A 32 5.10 22.12 3.01
C GLU A 32 5.87 21.26 2.01
N PRO A 33 6.99 20.63 2.40
CA PRO A 33 7.66 19.71 1.50
C PRO A 33 6.62 18.66 1.05
N PRO A 34 6.53 18.35 -0.25
CA PRO A 34 5.49 17.47 -0.76
C PRO A 34 5.49 16.18 0.04
N HIS A 35 4.39 15.97 0.77
CA HIS A 35 4.22 14.84 1.67
C HIS A 35 4.38 13.55 0.82
N PRO A 36 5.28 12.62 1.15
CA PRO A 36 5.60 11.45 0.30
C PRO A 36 4.42 10.51 -0.01
N GLU A 37 3.26 10.71 0.61
CA GLU A 37 1.97 10.10 0.26
C GLU A 37 1.22 10.79 -0.88
N THR A 38 1.54 12.05 -1.22
CA THR A 38 0.97 12.81 -2.36
C THR A 38 1.73 12.58 -3.66
N ALA A 39 2.88 11.89 -3.63
CA ALA A 39 3.49 11.37 -4.85
C ALA A 39 2.64 10.20 -5.35
N ASP A 40 1.85 10.44 -6.40
CA ASP A 40 0.92 9.51 -7.04
C ASP A 40 1.42 8.05 -7.06
N ARG A 41 1.00 7.26 -6.07
CA ARG A 41 1.14 5.79 -6.11
C ARG A 41 -0.09 5.24 -6.81
N GLU A 42 -0.23 5.54 -8.09
CA GLU A 42 -1.23 4.88 -8.91
C GLU A 42 -0.92 3.38 -8.99
N PHE A 43 -1.99 2.58 -9.01
CA PHE A 43 -1.88 1.14 -9.11
C PHE A 43 -1.42 0.77 -10.53
N ASP A 44 -0.10 0.63 -10.66
CA ASP A 44 0.57 0.44 -11.94
C ASP A 44 0.33 -0.95 -12.54
N TRP A 45 0.75 -1.17 -13.80
CA TRP A 45 0.59 -2.43 -14.52
C TRP A 45 1.18 -3.64 -13.77
N ARG A 46 2.21 -3.41 -12.96
CA ARG A 46 2.83 -4.45 -12.10
C ARG A 46 1.88 -4.94 -11.03
N GLY A 47 1.09 -4.04 -10.44
CA GLY A 47 0.02 -4.39 -9.52
C GLY A 47 -1.03 -5.26 -10.20
N TRP A 48 -1.41 -4.92 -11.42
CA TRP A 48 -2.34 -5.71 -12.23
C TRP A 48 -1.80 -7.11 -12.58
N VAL A 49 -0.50 -7.26 -12.84
CA VAL A 49 0.14 -8.58 -13.04
C VAL A 49 -0.03 -9.45 -11.80
N VAL A 50 0.18 -8.91 -10.59
CA VAL A 50 -0.02 -9.65 -9.35
C VAL A 50 -1.49 -10.07 -9.21
N VAL A 51 -2.44 -9.17 -9.47
CA VAL A 51 -3.87 -9.48 -9.45
C VAL A 51 -4.23 -10.58 -10.45
N GLY A 52 -3.72 -10.51 -11.68
CA GLY A 52 -3.91 -11.55 -12.68
C GLY A 52 -3.36 -12.91 -12.23
N MET A 53 -2.20 -12.91 -11.58
CA MET A 53 -1.60 -14.14 -11.05
C MET A 53 -2.41 -14.72 -9.88
N ILE A 54 -3.07 -13.88 -9.07
CA ILE A 54 -3.99 -14.34 -8.01
C ILE A 54 -5.15 -15.10 -8.64
N VAL A 55 -5.75 -14.56 -9.70
CA VAL A 55 -6.82 -15.24 -10.45
C VAL A 55 -6.32 -16.58 -11.01
N VAL A 56 -5.12 -16.61 -11.58
CA VAL A 56 -4.51 -17.86 -12.07
C VAL A 56 -4.35 -18.87 -10.93
N ALA A 57 -3.85 -18.45 -9.77
CA ALA A 57 -3.55 -19.34 -8.66
C ALA A 57 -4.80 -19.90 -7.97
N PHE A 58 -5.83 -19.09 -7.77
CA PHE A 58 -6.99 -19.46 -6.96
C PHE A 58 -8.21 -19.88 -7.77
N ILE A 59 -8.24 -19.59 -9.08
CA ILE A 59 -9.39 -19.94 -9.94
C ILE A 59 -8.93 -20.85 -11.07
N VAL A 60 -8.01 -20.38 -11.91
CA VAL A 60 -7.63 -21.12 -13.14
C VAL A 60 -6.98 -22.45 -12.79
N ALA A 61 -6.01 -22.46 -11.86
CA ALA A 61 -5.34 -23.69 -11.46
C ALA A 61 -6.35 -24.69 -10.86
N PRO A 62 -7.14 -24.37 -9.79
CA PRO A 62 -8.16 -25.27 -9.25
C PRO A 62 -9.13 -25.83 -10.28
N VAL A 63 -9.64 -24.99 -11.19
CA VAL A 63 -10.56 -25.43 -12.25
C VAL A 63 -9.84 -26.37 -13.22
N ALA A 64 -8.62 -26.05 -13.65
CA ALA A 64 -7.86 -26.89 -14.57
C ALA A 64 -7.58 -28.29 -13.98
N ILE A 65 -7.26 -28.36 -12.68
CA ILE A 65 -7.04 -29.61 -11.95
C ILE A 65 -8.30 -30.46 -11.95
N LEU A 66 -9.47 -29.85 -11.71
CA LEU A 66 -10.74 -30.57 -11.67
C LEU A 66 -11.10 -31.16 -13.04
N LEU A 67 -10.82 -30.42 -14.11
CA LEU A 67 -11.13 -30.82 -15.49
C LEU A 67 -10.09 -31.80 -16.08
N TRP A 68 -8.83 -31.68 -15.67
CA TRP A 68 -7.71 -32.51 -16.09
C TRP A 68 -6.94 -33.03 -14.87
N PRO A 69 -7.46 -34.07 -14.20
CA PRO A 69 -6.79 -34.62 -13.03
C PRO A 69 -5.42 -35.18 -13.44
N PRO A 70 -4.34 -34.79 -12.75
CA PRO A 70 -3.01 -35.26 -13.09
C PRO A 70 -2.83 -36.72 -12.66
N ASP A 71 -2.22 -37.53 -13.51
CA ASP A 71 -1.80 -38.90 -13.20
C ASP A 71 -0.46 -38.88 -12.43
N VAL A 72 -0.44 -38.17 -11.30
CA VAL A 72 0.71 -38.07 -10.40
C VAL A 72 0.29 -38.52 -9.01
N GLY A 73 1.20 -39.17 -8.28
CA GLY A 73 0.89 -39.69 -6.95
C GLY A 73 0.30 -38.61 -6.02
N TYR A 74 -0.68 -38.99 -5.20
CA TYR A 74 -1.47 -38.07 -4.36
C TYR A 74 -0.63 -37.04 -3.58
N ARG A 75 0.55 -37.43 -3.07
CA ARG A 75 1.46 -36.52 -2.36
C ARG A 75 2.04 -35.42 -3.26
N PHE A 76 2.42 -35.78 -4.49
CA PHE A 76 2.92 -34.82 -5.48
C PHE A 76 1.80 -33.92 -5.99
N ALA A 77 0.61 -34.47 -6.20
CA ALA A 77 -0.58 -33.70 -6.56
C ALA A 77 -0.92 -32.69 -5.45
N LEU A 78 -0.89 -33.06 -4.18
CA LEU A 78 -1.16 -32.11 -3.10
C LEU A 78 -0.08 -31.02 -2.94
N LEU A 79 1.14 -31.27 -3.41
CA LEU A 79 2.25 -30.34 -3.26
C LEU A 79 2.44 -29.43 -4.48
N SER A 80 2.72 -30.00 -5.66
CA SER A 80 3.11 -29.25 -6.86
C SER A 80 2.00 -28.35 -7.41
N LEU A 81 0.77 -28.79 -7.21
CA LEU A 81 -0.44 -28.26 -7.80
C LEU A 81 -0.87 -26.92 -7.16
N PRO A 82 -0.82 -26.73 -5.81
CA PRO A 82 -0.88 -25.41 -5.20
C PRO A 82 0.47 -24.68 -5.18
N LEU A 83 1.61 -25.38 -5.09
CA LEU A 83 2.93 -24.76 -4.91
C LEU A 83 3.39 -23.99 -6.15
N PHE A 84 3.16 -24.54 -7.35
CA PHE A 84 3.60 -23.91 -8.60
C PHE A 84 2.97 -22.52 -8.81
N PRO A 85 1.64 -22.34 -8.78
CA PRO A 85 1.04 -21.02 -8.91
C PRO A 85 1.43 -20.08 -7.76
N ALA A 86 1.59 -20.60 -6.53
CA ALA A 86 2.05 -19.79 -5.40
C ALA A 86 3.49 -19.27 -5.58
N ALA A 87 4.39 -20.08 -6.12
CA ALA A 87 5.77 -19.68 -6.41
C ALA A 87 5.82 -18.58 -7.48
N LEU A 88 5.01 -18.69 -8.54
CA LEU A 88 4.88 -17.65 -9.55
C LEU A 88 4.31 -16.35 -8.95
N LEU A 89 3.32 -16.46 -8.05
CA LEU A 89 2.80 -15.32 -7.31
C LEU A 89 3.86 -14.62 -6.47
N ALA A 90 4.66 -15.39 -5.72
CA ALA A 90 5.72 -14.83 -4.89
C ALA A 90 6.76 -14.08 -5.74
N LEU A 91 7.17 -14.66 -6.88
CA LEU A 91 8.09 -14.02 -7.82
C LEU A 91 7.50 -12.75 -8.43
N ALA A 92 6.24 -12.79 -8.87
CA ALA A 92 5.54 -11.64 -9.44
C ALA A 92 5.39 -10.50 -8.41
N ALA A 93 5.12 -10.83 -7.14
CA ALA A 93 5.01 -9.86 -6.06
C ALA A 93 6.36 -9.21 -5.74
N VAL A 94 7.44 -10.01 -5.61
CA VAL A 94 8.80 -9.49 -5.40
C VAL A 94 9.24 -8.61 -6.56
N TRP A 95 9.00 -9.05 -7.79
CA TRP A 95 9.26 -8.22 -8.95
C TRP A 95 8.42 -6.95 -8.88
N GLY A 96 7.12 -7.00 -8.57
CA GLY A 96 6.27 -5.81 -8.49
C GLY A 96 6.78 -4.70 -7.56
N THR A 97 7.52 -5.06 -6.51
CA THR A 97 8.08 -4.09 -5.54
C THR A 97 9.48 -3.58 -5.90
N THR A 98 10.23 -4.22 -6.81
CA THR A 98 11.54 -3.73 -7.25
C THR A 98 11.38 -2.54 -8.21
N ARG A 99 11.35 -1.31 -7.69
CA ARG A 99 11.53 -0.12 -8.53
C ARG A 99 13.01 0.03 -8.89
N PRO A 100 13.40 0.30 -10.15
CA PRO A 100 14.73 0.83 -10.45
C PRO A 100 14.91 2.22 -9.81
#